data_AF-A0A8T2UUP3-F1
#
_entry.id   AF-A0A8T2UUP3-F1
#
_cell.length_a   1.000
_cell.length_b   1.000
_cell.length_c   1.000
_cell.angle_alpha   90.00
_cell.angle_beta   90.00
_cell.angle_gamma   90.00
#
_symmetry.space_group_name_H-M   'P 1'
#
loop_
_entity.id
_entity.type
_entity.pdbx_description
1 polymer ?
#
loop_
_entity_poly.entity_id
_entity_poly.type
_entity_poly.pdbx_seq_one_letter_code
_entity_poly.pdbx_strand_id
1 'polypeptide(L)'
;MDADQRRQDKDGCTPLHWAAIGGNIEACTVLVQAGTKEDLFVIDKSGHTPEVLASQKGYRRMTVLLSNAKRIFKNRGDEDNYFGRLTRLGLVPVLWVAGVSLILMFINSVITSPTFFTIPASVGIWAWLAVFLATIGLFFLYRCSSKDPGFIHVVDCQTEERNDKQALLTNGLSNMALWSGQWSQLCPTCKIVRPVRSKHCSSCNRCVDQFDHHCPWISNCVGKRNKWDFVVFLTIETVSMLVAEIIAVQRICTGGNAQTSGASQLSFIATHHMGALIFILGNTIFLCGASVLTLKQLKQIAYNITTNEMSNAQRYQYLKSADGNFYNPYDHGCQKNCSDFFLHGYIEDIELPVHGSWNS
;
A
#
# COMPACT_ATOMS: atom_id res chain seq x y z
N MET A 1 -17.77 -8.65 -21.14
CA MET A 1 -18.11 -7.23 -20.95
C MET A 1 -17.16 -6.41 -21.81
N ASP A 2 -17.46 -6.27 -23.10
CA ASP A 2 -16.76 -5.35 -24.00
C ASP A 2 -17.76 -4.31 -24.48
N ALA A 3 -18.25 -3.50 -23.53
CA ALA A 3 -18.96 -2.29 -23.87
C ALA A 3 -17.90 -1.27 -24.29
N ASP A 4 -17.77 -1.04 -25.60
CA ASP A 4 -16.93 0.03 -26.13
C ASP A 4 -17.51 1.38 -25.72
N GLN A 5 -16.96 1.96 -24.65
CA GLN A 5 -17.45 3.20 -24.05
C GLN A 5 -17.25 4.43 -24.93
N ARG A 6 -16.41 4.32 -25.96
CA ARG A 6 -16.18 5.37 -26.96
C ARG A 6 -17.08 5.25 -28.17
N ARG A 7 -17.82 4.16 -28.31
CA ARG A 7 -18.73 4.01 -29.44
C ARG A 7 -19.81 5.07 -29.38
N GLN A 8 -19.74 6.00 -30.32
CA GLN A 8 -20.77 7.01 -30.53
C GLN A 8 -21.88 6.41 -31.40
N ASP A 9 -23.11 6.77 -31.08
CA ASP A 9 -24.25 6.50 -31.95
C ASP A 9 -24.32 7.51 -33.11
N LYS A 10 -25.44 7.47 -33.85
CA LYS A 10 -25.67 8.38 -34.98
C LYS A 10 -25.73 9.85 -34.57
N ASP A 11 -25.94 10.17 -33.29
CA ASP A 11 -26.04 11.52 -32.77
C ASP A 11 -24.75 12.00 -32.10
N GLY A 12 -23.69 11.17 -32.15
CA GLY A 12 -22.42 11.46 -31.48
C GLY A 12 -22.46 11.13 -29.98
N CYS A 13 -23.54 10.54 -29.47
CA CYS A 13 -23.70 10.24 -28.06
C CYS A 13 -22.98 8.94 -27.70
N THR A 14 -22.13 9.01 -26.67
CA THR A 14 -21.52 7.83 -26.03
C THR A 14 -22.45 7.24 -24.97
N PRO A 15 -22.19 6.02 -24.45
CA PRO A 15 -22.92 5.51 -23.28
C PRO A 15 -22.94 6.48 -22.09
N LEU A 16 -21.88 7.29 -21.91
CA LEU A 16 -21.82 8.29 -20.84
C LEU A 16 -22.76 9.48 -21.10
N HIS A 17 -22.97 9.88 -22.37
CA HIS A 17 -23.97 10.88 -22.72
C HIS A 17 -25.37 10.38 -22.36
N TRP A 18 -25.70 9.14 -22.72
CA TRP A 18 -27.00 8.55 -22.42
C TRP A 18 -27.24 8.38 -20.91
N ALA A 19 -26.22 7.97 -20.16
CA ALA A 19 -26.31 7.90 -18.69
C ALA A 19 -26.56 9.30 -18.08
N ALA A 20 -25.91 10.33 -18.60
CA ALA A 20 -26.10 11.72 -18.18
C ALA A 20 -27.47 12.29 -18.58
N ILE A 21 -27.98 11.95 -19.76
CA ILE A 21 -29.33 12.34 -20.21
C ILE A 21 -30.40 11.64 -19.37
N GLY A 22 -30.19 10.37 -19.03
CA GLY A 22 -31.13 9.56 -18.27
C GLY A 22 -31.14 9.82 -16.76
N GLY A 23 -30.27 10.69 -16.24
CA GLY A 23 -30.20 10.98 -14.81
C GLY A 23 -29.62 9.85 -13.95
N ASN A 24 -29.00 8.84 -14.58
CA ASN A 24 -28.53 7.65 -13.88
C ASN A 24 -27.08 7.88 -13.37
N ILE A 25 -26.99 8.31 -12.12
CA ILE A 25 -25.71 8.66 -11.49
C ILE A 25 -24.82 7.42 -11.26
N GLU A 26 -25.42 6.27 -11.00
CA GLU A 26 -24.72 5.00 -10.83
C GLU A 26 -24.06 4.56 -12.15
N ALA A 27 -24.81 4.59 -13.25
CA ALA A 27 -24.29 4.29 -14.58
C ALA A 27 -23.17 5.28 -14.97
N CYS A 28 -23.35 6.58 -14.69
CA CYS A 28 -22.28 7.55 -14.88
C CYS A 28 -21.04 7.22 -14.04
N THR A 29 -21.22 6.83 -12.77
CA THR A 29 -20.11 6.46 -11.89
C THR A 29 -19.33 5.28 -12.44
N VAL A 30 -20.02 4.24 -12.90
CA VAL A 30 -19.39 3.05 -13.51
C VAL A 30 -18.64 3.43 -14.78
N LEU A 31 -19.27 4.17 -15.69
CA LEU A 31 -18.66 4.59 -16.96
C LEU A 31 -17.46 5.51 -16.74
N VAL A 32 -17.53 6.44 -15.79
CA VAL A 32 -16.39 7.31 -15.44
C VAL A 32 -15.23 6.51 -14.84
N GLN A 33 -15.53 5.49 -14.02
CA GLN A 33 -14.51 4.62 -13.43
C GLN A 33 -13.89 3.69 -14.47
N ALA A 34 -14.68 3.27 -15.46
CA ALA A 34 -14.32 2.29 -16.46
C ALA A 34 -13.75 2.88 -17.74
N GLY A 35 -14.03 4.16 -17.99
CA GLY A 35 -13.60 4.89 -19.17
C GLY A 35 -12.25 5.57 -18.99
N THR A 36 -11.78 6.17 -20.07
CA THR A 36 -10.57 6.97 -20.07
C THR A 36 -10.89 8.45 -19.85
N LYS A 37 -9.84 9.27 -19.66
CA LYS A 37 -9.97 10.73 -19.57
C LYS A 37 -10.72 11.27 -20.79
N GLU A 38 -10.42 10.76 -21.97
CA GLU A 38 -10.99 11.22 -23.23
C GLU A 38 -12.52 11.11 -23.26
N ASP A 39 -13.07 10.06 -22.63
CA ASP A 39 -14.51 9.76 -22.63
C ASP A 39 -15.35 10.87 -21.94
N LEU A 40 -14.73 11.59 -21.00
CA LEU A 40 -15.36 12.73 -20.30
C LEU A 40 -15.47 13.98 -21.18
N PHE A 41 -14.64 14.09 -22.22
CA PHE A 41 -14.54 15.27 -23.07
C PHE A 41 -15.10 15.05 -24.47
N VAL A 42 -15.59 13.84 -24.79
CA VAL A 42 -16.33 13.59 -26.03
C VAL A 42 -17.56 14.48 -26.08
N ILE A 43 -17.84 15.03 -27.26
CA ILE A 43 -18.99 15.88 -27.54
C ILE A 43 -19.98 15.14 -28.46
N ASP A 44 -21.26 15.39 -28.26
CA ASP A 44 -22.30 15.01 -29.21
C ASP A 44 -22.29 15.92 -30.45
N LYS A 45 -23.17 15.64 -31.43
CA LYS A 45 -23.33 16.48 -32.63
C LYS A 45 -23.78 17.91 -32.34
N SER A 46 -24.35 18.17 -31.17
CA SER A 46 -24.75 19.51 -30.73
C SER A 46 -23.62 20.25 -29.99
N GLY A 47 -22.45 19.62 -29.85
CA GLY A 47 -21.28 20.20 -29.19
C GLY A 47 -21.31 20.10 -27.67
N HIS A 48 -22.18 19.30 -27.09
CA HIS A 48 -22.30 19.15 -25.63
C HIS A 48 -21.56 17.92 -25.12
N THR A 49 -20.85 18.09 -23.99
CA THR A 49 -20.28 16.97 -23.24
C THR A 49 -21.33 16.37 -22.27
N PRO A 50 -21.12 15.14 -21.75
CA PRO A 50 -22.06 14.53 -20.81
C PRO A 50 -22.33 15.40 -19.56
N GLU A 51 -21.34 16.13 -19.06
CA GLU A 51 -21.51 17.07 -17.93
C GLU A 51 -22.48 18.20 -18.27
N VAL A 52 -22.37 18.76 -19.49
CA VAL A 52 -23.22 19.87 -19.93
C VAL A 52 -24.66 19.38 -20.09
N LEU A 53 -24.86 18.20 -20.65
CA LEU A 53 -26.18 17.56 -20.75
C LEU A 53 -26.80 17.30 -19.37
N ALA A 54 -26.00 16.78 -18.43
CA ALA A 54 -26.45 16.59 -17.04
C ALA A 54 -26.85 17.92 -16.38
N SER A 55 -26.09 18.99 -16.63
CA SER A 55 -26.38 20.33 -16.11
C SER A 55 -27.64 20.93 -16.72
N GLN A 56 -27.83 20.81 -18.04
CA GLN A 56 -29.01 21.30 -18.74
C GLN A 56 -30.30 20.61 -18.26
N LYS A 57 -30.22 19.32 -17.91
CA LYS A 57 -31.32 18.56 -17.31
C LYS A 57 -31.54 18.84 -15.81
N GLY A 58 -30.65 19.61 -15.18
CA GLY A 58 -30.76 19.97 -13.76
C GLY A 58 -30.25 18.90 -12.78
N TYR A 59 -29.51 17.89 -13.25
CA TYR A 59 -28.99 16.80 -12.41
C TYR A 59 -27.75 17.22 -11.60
N ARG A 60 -27.96 18.11 -10.61
CA ARG A 60 -26.92 18.78 -9.82
C ARG A 60 -25.84 17.85 -9.24
N ARG A 61 -26.24 16.72 -8.64
CA ARG A 61 -25.31 15.73 -8.05
C ARG A 61 -24.43 15.08 -9.12
N MET A 62 -24.99 14.79 -10.28
CA MET A 62 -24.28 14.16 -11.39
C MET A 62 -23.34 15.13 -12.09
N THR A 63 -23.74 16.40 -12.26
CA THR A 63 -22.86 17.46 -12.75
C THR A 63 -21.64 17.60 -11.85
N VAL A 64 -21.83 17.64 -10.53
CA VAL A 64 -20.71 17.70 -9.56
C VAL A 64 -19.79 16.48 -9.69
N LEU A 65 -20.35 15.27 -9.87
CA LEU A 65 -19.57 14.04 -10.07
C LEU A 65 -18.71 14.12 -11.34
N LEU A 66 -19.32 14.47 -12.48
CA LEU A 66 -18.64 14.56 -13.78
C LEU A 66 -17.59 15.68 -13.80
N SER A 67 -17.91 16.83 -13.20
CA SER A 67 -16.98 17.95 -13.05
C SER A 67 -15.77 17.59 -12.19
N ASN A 68 -15.99 16.90 -11.07
CA ASN A 68 -14.92 16.39 -10.22
C ASN A 68 -14.05 15.37 -10.96
N ALA A 69 -14.67 14.46 -11.73
CA ALA A 69 -13.94 13.50 -12.54
C ALA A 69 -13.03 14.22 -13.55
N LYS A 70 -13.56 15.18 -14.33
CA LYS A 70 -12.76 15.99 -15.27
C LYS A 70 -11.59 16.69 -14.59
N ARG A 71 -11.81 17.29 -13.40
CA ARG A 71 -10.74 17.94 -12.63
C ARG A 71 -9.64 16.96 -12.20
N ILE A 72 -10.01 15.79 -11.69
CA ILE A 72 -9.05 14.75 -11.29
C ILE A 72 -8.20 14.30 -12.48
N PHE A 73 -8.81 14.05 -13.64
CA PHE A 73 -8.08 13.63 -14.83
C PHE A 73 -7.28 14.76 -15.49
N LYS A 74 -7.69 16.03 -15.31
CA LYS A 74 -6.88 17.18 -15.71
C LYS A 74 -5.61 17.26 -14.87
N ASN A 75 -5.74 17.19 -13.55
CA ASN A 75 -4.60 17.23 -12.62
C ASN A 75 -3.66 16.03 -12.79
N ARG A 76 -4.17 14.82 -13.05
CA ARG A 76 -3.34 13.64 -13.37
C ARG A 76 -2.51 13.80 -14.65
N GLY A 77 -2.96 14.63 -15.60
CA GLY A 77 -2.23 14.89 -16.84
C GLY A 77 -1.06 15.85 -16.67
N ASP A 78 -1.11 16.72 -15.65
CA ASP A 78 -0.01 17.63 -15.28
C ASP A 78 0.97 17.00 -14.29
N GLU A 79 0.60 15.89 -13.64
CA GLU A 79 1.45 15.16 -12.68
C GLU A 79 2.31 14.05 -13.33
N ASP A 80 2.87 14.27 -14.52
CA ASP A 80 4.07 13.51 -14.95
C ASP A 80 5.32 14.03 -14.19
N ASN A 81 5.14 14.26 -12.89
CA ASN A 81 6.16 14.69 -11.96
C ASN A 81 7.17 13.55 -11.79
N TYR A 82 8.44 13.90 -11.74
CA TYR A 82 9.55 12.98 -11.48
C TYR A 82 9.26 11.99 -10.32
N PHE A 83 8.60 12.46 -9.26
CA PHE A 83 8.19 11.66 -8.10
C PHE A 83 7.19 10.54 -8.45
N GLY A 84 6.30 10.75 -9.42
CA GLY A 84 5.36 9.75 -9.94
C GLY A 84 6.01 8.70 -10.85
N ARG A 85 7.19 9.00 -11.43
CA ARG A 85 8.05 8.00 -12.08
C ARG A 85 8.91 7.25 -11.06
N LEU A 86 9.43 7.93 -10.05
CA LEU A 86 10.23 7.32 -8.98
C LEU A 86 9.43 6.26 -8.21
N THR A 87 8.15 6.51 -7.95
CA THR A 87 7.24 5.55 -7.31
C THR A 87 6.87 4.35 -8.19
N ARG A 88 7.13 4.41 -9.50
CA ARG A 88 7.01 3.28 -10.45
C ARG A 88 8.32 2.52 -10.65
N LEU A 89 9.45 3.11 -10.27
CA LEU A 89 10.75 2.46 -10.27
C LEU A 89 10.84 1.53 -9.06
N GLY A 90 11.20 0.27 -9.30
CA GLY A 90 11.43 -0.67 -8.22
C GLY A 90 12.69 -0.29 -7.44
N LEU A 91 12.53 0.14 -6.18
CA LEU A 91 13.63 0.55 -5.31
C LEU A 91 14.24 -0.61 -4.50
N VAL A 92 13.78 -1.85 -4.74
CA VAL A 92 14.29 -3.02 -4.03
C VAL A 92 15.80 -3.24 -4.20
N PRO A 93 16.42 -3.04 -5.38
CA PRO A 93 17.87 -3.19 -5.52
C PRO A 93 18.63 -2.12 -4.73
N VAL A 94 18.09 -0.89 -4.67
CA VAL A 94 18.69 0.22 -3.91
C VAL A 94 18.67 -0.10 -2.42
N LEU A 95 17.54 -0.59 -1.90
CA LEU A 95 17.41 -0.96 -0.49
C LEU A 95 18.31 -2.16 -0.13
N TRP A 96 18.44 -3.14 -1.03
CA TRP A 96 19.38 -4.25 -0.88
C TRP A 96 20.85 -3.79 -0.79
N VAL A 97 21.28 -2.95 -1.74
CA VAL A 97 22.65 -2.41 -1.76
C VAL A 97 22.91 -1.59 -0.51
N ALA A 98 21.95 -0.76 -0.07
CA ALA A 98 22.07 0.01 1.15
C ALA A 98 22.20 -0.90 2.38
N GLY A 99 21.35 -1.92 2.51
CA GLY A 99 21.41 -2.87 3.64
C GLY A 99 22.73 -3.64 3.69
N VAL A 100 23.19 -4.19 2.57
CA VAL A 100 24.49 -4.87 2.48
C VAL A 100 25.64 -3.92 2.80
N SER A 101 25.60 -2.68 2.31
CA SER A 101 26.63 -1.68 2.58
C SER A 101 26.68 -1.31 4.07
N LEU A 102 25.52 -1.14 4.72
CA LEU A 102 25.45 -0.86 6.16
C LEU A 102 25.98 -2.04 6.99
N ILE A 103 25.65 -3.28 6.64
CA ILE A 103 26.19 -4.49 7.30
C ILE A 103 27.71 -4.54 7.16
N LEU A 104 28.24 -4.39 5.94
CA LEU A 104 29.68 -4.40 5.70
C LEU A 104 30.39 -3.27 6.43
N MET A 105 29.80 -2.07 6.45
CA MET A 105 30.37 -0.92 7.15
C MET A 105 30.34 -1.13 8.67
N PHE A 106 29.29 -1.73 9.22
CA PHE A 106 29.22 -2.09 10.64
C PHE A 106 30.30 -3.11 11.02
N ILE A 107 30.46 -4.17 10.24
CA ILE A 107 31.48 -5.19 10.48
C ILE A 107 32.87 -4.54 10.45
N ASN A 108 33.21 -3.85 9.36
CA ASN A 108 34.57 -3.33 9.17
C ASN A 108 34.90 -2.14 10.08
N SER A 109 33.95 -1.23 10.28
CA SER A 109 34.20 0.05 10.96
C SER A 109 33.86 0.01 12.44
N VAL A 110 33.01 -0.93 12.90
CA VAL A 110 32.57 -1.01 14.31
C VAL A 110 33.07 -2.29 14.97
N ILE A 111 32.90 -3.46 14.36
CA ILE A 111 33.26 -4.75 14.97
C ILE A 111 34.76 -5.03 14.85
N THR A 112 35.31 -5.02 13.64
CA THR A 112 36.68 -5.45 13.38
C THR A 112 37.67 -4.29 13.28
N SER A 113 37.23 -3.06 13.51
CA SER A 113 38.09 -1.89 13.37
C SER A 113 39.28 -1.96 14.35
N PRO A 114 40.53 -1.84 13.85
CA PRO A 114 41.74 -1.92 14.67
C PRO A 114 41.95 -0.66 15.52
N THR A 115 41.20 0.42 15.24
CA THR A 115 41.31 1.69 15.95
C THR A 115 40.58 1.70 17.29
N PHE A 116 39.72 0.71 17.55
CA PHE A 116 39.07 0.55 18.84
C PHE A 116 39.81 -0.49 19.70
N PHE A 117 39.77 -0.30 21.03
CA PHE A 117 40.20 -1.33 21.97
C PHE A 117 39.40 -2.64 21.79
N THR A 118 39.95 -3.74 22.30
CA THR A 118 39.37 -5.09 22.21
C THR A 118 37.92 -5.11 22.69
N ILE A 119 37.02 -5.70 21.90
CA ILE A 119 35.59 -5.77 22.22
C ILE A 119 35.37 -6.70 23.42
N PRO A 120 34.64 -6.28 24.47
CA PRO A 120 34.16 -7.21 25.49
C PRO A 120 33.31 -8.31 24.86
N ALA A 121 33.45 -9.56 25.30
CA ALA A 121 32.77 -10.70 24.69
C ALA A 121 31.23 -10.52 24.60
N SER A 122 30.61 -9.90 25.61
CA SER A 122 29.18 -9.57 25.62
C SER A 122 28.78 -8.62 24.49
N VAL A 123 29.53 -7.53 24.27
CA VAL A 123 29.30 -6.58 23.18
C VAL A 123 29.51 -7.25 21.82
N GLY A 124 30.50 -8.14 21.72
CA GLY A 124 30.75 -8.93 20.51
C GLY A 124 29.56 -9.83 20.15
N ILE A 125 28.97 -10.51 21.13
CA ILE A 125 27.78 -11.37 20.91
C ILE A 125 26.61 -10.56 20.37
N TRP A 126 26.28 -9.42 21.00
CA TRP A 126 25.19 -8.56 20.55
C TRP A 126 25.47 -7.96 19.16
N ALA A 127 26.73 -7.64 18.84
CA ALA A 127 27.11 -7.11 17.53
C ALA A 127 26.89 -8.16 16.42
N TRP A 128 27.32 -9.41 16.65
CA TRP A 128 27.10 -10.48 15.69
C TRP A 128 25.63 -10.90 15.60
N LEU A 129 24.86 -10.79 16.69
CA LEU A 129 23.41 -10.96 16.65
C LEU A 129 22.75 -9.90 15.77
N ALA A 130 23.17 -8.63 15.84
CA ALA A 130 22.66 -7.58 14.95
C ALA A 130 22.96 -7.91 13.48
N VAL A 131 24.18 -8.36 13.16
CA VAL A 131 24.52 -8.82 11.80
C VAL A 131 23.62 -9.96 11.36
N PHE A 132 23.42 -10.97 12.22
CA PHE A 132 22.54 -12.11 11.93
C PHE A 132 21.09 -11.66 11.66
N LEU A 133 20.54 -10.80 12.51
CA LEU A 133 19.20 -10.26 12.32
C LEU A 133 19.07 -9.44 11.03
N ALA A 134 20.06 -8.59 10.70
CA ALA A 134 20.09 -7.86 9.43
C ALA A 134 20.12 -8.82 8.22
N THR A 135 20.88 -9.91 8.28
CA THR A 135 20.90 -10.89 7.18
C THR A 135 19.57 -11.62 7.01
N ILE A 136 18.88 -11.93 8.12
CA ILE A 136 17.52 -12.48 8.07
C ILE A 136 16.53 -11.44 7.52
N GLY A 137 16.66 -10.17 7.92
CA GLY A 137 15.84 -9.09 7.42
C GLY A 137 15.99 -8.90 5.90
N LEU A 138 17.21 -8.99 5.35
CA LEU A 138 17.44 -9.04 3.90
C LEU A 138 16.73 -10.24 3.23
N PHE A 139 16.76 -11.44 3.84
CA PHE A 139 15.98 -12.57 3.32
C PHE A 139 14.47 -12.27 3.28
N PHE A 140 13.92 -11.64 4.32
CA PHE A 140 12.52 -11.21 4.32
C PHE A 140 12.23 -10.09 3.32
N LEU A 141 13.17 -9.18 3.06
CA LEU A 141 13.06 -8.19 1.99
C LEU A 141 12.86 -8.86 0.63
N TYR A 142 13.65 -9.90 0.33
CA TYR A 142 13.48 -10.70 -0.89
C TYR A 142 12.12 -11.43 -0.93
N ARG A 143 11.67 -12.00 0.19
CA ARG A 143 10.35 -12.63 0.26
C ARG A 143 9.24 -11.62 -0.01
N CYS A 144 9.31 -10.43 0.58
CA CYS A 144 8.31 -9.37 0.36
C CYS A 144 8.24 -8.93 -1.11
N SER A 145 9.40 -8.79 -1.76
CA SER A 145 9.48 -8.35 -3.15
C SER A 145 9.02 -9.41 -4.14
N SER A 146 9.20 -10.70 -3.84
CA SER A 146 8.96 -11.79 -4.78
C SER A 146 7.63 -12.53 -4.55
N LYS A 147 7.07 -12.47 -3.34
CA LYS A 147 5.86 -13.21 -2.99
C LYS A 147 4.62 -12.55 -3.58
N ASP A 148 3.69 -13.37 -4.06
CA ASP A 148 2.37 -12.91 -4.49
C ASP A 148 1.65 -12.24 -3.29
N PRO A 149 1.30 -10.95 -3.36
CA PRO A 149 0.61 -10.23 -2.29
C PRO A 149 -0.84 -10.70 -2.09
N GLY A 150 -1.39 -11.46 -3.03
CA GLY A 150 -2.80 -11.81 -3.08
C GLY A 150 -3.47 -11.32 -4.36
N PHE A 151 -2.79 -11.45 -5.50
CA PHE A 151 -3.40 -11.09 -6.79
C PHE A 151 -4.66 -11.91 -7.02
N ILE A 152 -5.73 -11.20 -7.40
CA ILE A 152 -7.02 -11.80 -7.73
C ILE A 152 -6.97 -12.17 -9.21
N HIS A 153 -7.00 -13.47 -9.47
CA HIS A 153 -7.00 -14.00 -10.83
C HIS A 153 -8.44 -14.02 -11.37
N VAL A 154 -8.59 -13.55 -12.61
CA VAL A 154 -9.79 -13.79 -13.38
C VAL A 154 -9.79 -15.28 -13.72
N VAL A 155 -10.81 -16.02 -13.30
CA VAL A 155 -11.04 -17.36 -13.85
C VAL A 155 -11.39 -17.14 -15.31
N ASP A 156 -10.43 -17.34 -16.22
CA ASP A 156 -10.68 -17.25 -17.65
C ASP A 156 -11.67 -18.37 -18.02
N CYS A 157 -12.84 -17.99 -18.53
CA CYS A 157 -13.87 -18.92 -19.03
C CYS A 157 -13.43 -19.72 -20.28
N GLN A 158 -12.14 -19.85 -20.56
CA GLN A 158 -11.66 -20.43 -21.81
C GLN A 158 -11.42 -21.95 -21.74
N THR A 159 -11.65 -22.61 -20.60
CA THR A 159 -11.35 -24.05 -20.48
C THR A 159 -12.53 -25.00 -20.36
N GLU A 160 -13.79 -24.56 -20.29
CA GLU A 160 -14.92 -25.50 -20.48
C GLU A 160 -16.03 -24.92 -21.37
N GLU A 161 -16.36 -25.70 -22.40
CA GLU A 161 -17.29 -25.35 -23.46
C GLU A 161 -18.74 -25.29 -22.96
N ARG A 162 -19.38 -24.17 -23.31
CA ARG A 162 -20.80 -24.05 -23.71
C ARG A 162 -21.90 -24.24 -22.65
N ASN A 163 -21.65 -24.75 -21.44
CA ASN A 163 -22.66 -24.77 -20.35
C ASN A 163 -22.45 -23.68 -19.28
N ASP A 164 -21.23 -23.13 -19.16
CA ASP A 164 -20.83 -22.29 -18.01
C ASP A 164 -21.05 -20.80 -18.16
N LYS A 165 -21.42 -20.31 -19.35
CA LYS A 165 -21.80 -18.89 -19.51
C LYS A 165 -23.00 -18.55 -18.62
N GLN A 166 -23.90 -19.51 -18.39
CA GLN A 166 -25.01 -19.35 -17.47
C GLN A 166 -24.53 -19.38 -16.00
N ALA A 167 -23.57 -20.25 -15.66
CA ALA A 167 -23.03 -20.46 -14.30
C ALA A 167 -22.14 -19.30 -13.78
N LEU A 168 -21.33 -18.69 -14.63
CA LEU A 168 -20.44 -17.57 -14.26
C LEU A 168 -21.19 -16.24 -14.22
N LEU A 169 -22.18 -16.06 -15.10
CA LEU A 169 -23.15 -14.98 -14.95
C LEU A 169 -24.01 -15.20 -13.71
N THR A 170 -24.46 -16.42 -13.38
CA THR A 170 -25.22 -16.66 -12.13
C THR A 170 -24.38 -16.51 -10.87
N ASN A 171 -23.06 -16.77 -10.87
CA ASN A 171 -22.20 -16.50 -9.70
C ASN A 171 -21.78 -15.01 -9.59
N GLY A 172 -21.64 -14.30 -10.71
CA GLY A 172 -21.51 -12.84 -10.74
C GLY A 172 -22.81 -12.12 -10.38
N LEU A 173 -23.95 -12.63 -10.85
CA LEU A 173 -25.31 -12.16 -10.57
C LEU A 173 -25.91 -12.82 -9.31
N SER A 174 -25.21 -13.66 -8.57
CA SER A 174 -25.63 -14.07 -7.22
C SER A 174 -24.90 -13.28 -6.14
N ASN A 175 -23.92 -12.45 -6.54
CA ASN A 175 -23.27 -11.51 -5.64
C ASN A 175 -24.28 -10.42 -5.27
N MET A 176 -24.87 -10.57 -4.09
CA MET A 176 -25.83 -9.66 -3.49
C MET A 176 -25.34 -8.20 -3.50
N ALA A 177 -24.01 -7.99 -3.48
CA ALA A 177 -23.36 -6.67 -3.58
C ALA A 177 -23.59 -5.94 -4.93
N LEU A 178 -23.68 -6.67 -6.05
CA LEU A 178 -24.01 -6.10 -7.36
C LEU A 178 -25.49 -5.67 -7.42
N TRP A 179 -26.37 -6.46 -6.82
CA TRP A 179 -27.81 -6.14 -6.74
C TRP A 179 -28.14 -5.09 -5.68
N SER A 180 -27.29 -4.94 -4.66
CA SER A 180 -27.40 -3.89 -3.64
C SER A 180 -26.81 -2.54 -4.11
N GLY A 181 -26.40 -2.41 -5.37
CA GLY A 181 -25.93 -1.14 -5.95
C GLY A 181 -24.54 -0.69 -5.48
N GLN A 182 -23.68 -1.58 -5.01
CA GLN A 182 -22.30 -1.24 -4.61
C GLN A 182 -21.34 -1.23 -5.81
N TRP A 183 -21.63 -0.35 -6.78
CA TRP A 183 -20.85 -0.17 -8.01
C TRP A 183 -19.37 0.19 -7.77
N SER A 184 -19.04 0.72 -6.59
CA SER A 184 -17.67 1.03 -6.16
C SER A 184 -16.76 -0.19 -6.00
N GLN A 185 -17.32 -1.41 -6.00
CA GLN A 185 -16.56 -2.67 -5.99
C GLN A 185 -16.23 -3.16 -7.40
N LEU A 186 -16.81 -2.60 -8.47
CA LEU A 186 -16.40 -2.99 -9.81
C LEU A 186 -14.92 -2.61 -10.04
N CYS A 187 -14.16 -3.50 -10.66
CA CYS A 187 -12.88 -3.16 -11.27
C CYS A 187 -13.02 -3.27 -12.79
N PRO A 188 -13.02 -2.14 -13.50
CA PRO A 188 -13.19 -2.16 -14.94
C PRO A 188 -11.93 -2.64 -15.68
N THR A 189 -10.74 -2.34 -15.14
CA THR A 189 -9.47 -2.80 -15.72
C THR A 189 -9.36 -4.33 -15.67
N CYS A 190 -9.68 -4.93 -14.53
CA CYS A 190 -9.61 -6.39 -14.35
C CYS A 190 -10.91 -7.11 -14.74
N LYS A 191 -11.99 -6.36 -15.04
CA LYS A 191 -13.33 -6.89 -15.37
C LYS A 191 -13.89 -7.85 -14.31
N ILE A 192 -13.70 -7.53 -13.03
CA ILE A 192 -14.20 -8.31 -11.89
C ILE A 192 -15.01 -7.45 -10.92
N VAL A 193 -15.86 -8.10 -10.13
CA VAL A 193 -16.34 -7.53 -8.85
C VAL A 193 -15.27 -7.81 -7.81
N ARG A 194 -14.71 -6.74 -7.24
CA ARG A 194 -13.70 -6.85 -6.20
C ARG A 194 -14.33 -7.36 -4.90
N PRO A 195 -13.75 -8.40 -4.26
CA PRO A 195 -14.04 -8.69 -2.87
C PRO A 195 -13.89 -7.46 -1.98
N VAL A 196 -14.59 -7.46 -0.85
CA VAL A 196 -14.46 -6.38 0.14
C VAL A 196 -12.99 -6.21 0.54
N ARG A 197 -12.57 -4.97 0.85
CA ARG A 197 -11.20 -4.59 1.20
C ARG A 197 -10.14 -4.82 0.10
N SER A 198 -10.51 -5.29 -1.09
CA SER A 198 -9.58 -5.40 -2.23
C SER A 198 -9.56 -4.14 -3.11
N LYS A 199 -8.42 -3.92 -3.79
CA LYS A 199 -8.21 -2.73 -4.64
C LYS A 199 -7.39 -3.06 -5.87
N HIS A 200 -7.68 -2.35 -6.97
CA HIS A 200 -6.83 -2.36 -8.15
C HIS A 200 -5.58 -1.51 -7.92
N CYS A 201 -4.40 -2.12 -8.04
CA CYS A 201 -3.13 -1.39 -8.05
C CYS A 201 -2.75 -1.09 -9.50
N SER A 202 -2.67 0.19 -9.86
CA SER A 202 -2.27 0.61 -11.21
C SER A 202 -0.80 0.29 -11.52
N SER A 203 0.08 0.30 -10.51
CA SER A 203 1.51 -0.05 -10.69
C SER A 203 1.69 -1.53 -11.01
N CYS A 204 0.93 -2.42 -10.36
CA CYS A 204 0.96 -3.86 -10.65
C CYS A 204 -0.03 -4.29 -11.73
N ASN A 205 -0.91 -3.37 -12.18
CA ASN A 205 -2.00 -3.60 -13.12
C ASN A 205 -2.89 -4.81 -12.78
N ARG A 206 -3.12 -5.05 -11.49
CA ARG A 206 -3.90 -6.19 -10.96
C ARG A 206 -4.67 -5.79 -9.71
N CYS A 207 -5.79 -6.47 -9.46
CA CYS A 207 -6.47 -6.40 -8.18
C CYS A 207 -5.75 -7.24 -7.13
N VAL A 208 -5.65 -6.71 -5.92
CA VAL A 208 -4.98 -7.33 -4.77
C VAL A 208 -5.97 -7.48 -3.64
N ASP A 209 -6.07 -8.68 -3.09
CA ASP A 209 -6.90 -9.03 -1.93
C ASP A 209 -6.34 -8.42 -0.64
N GLN A 210 -7.24 -7.93 0.22
CA GLN A 210 -6.95 -7.08 1.39
C GLN A 210 -5.79 -6.10 1.14
N PHE A 211 -5.96 -5.24 0.14
CA PHE A 211 -4.91 -4.35 -0.31
C PHE A 211 -4.51 -3.36 0.79
N ASP A 212 -3.24 -3.36 1.17
CA ASP A 212 -2.69 -2.39 2.12
C ASP A 212 -2.13 -1.17 1.39
N HIS A 213 -1.10 -1.37 0.57
CA HIS A 213 -0.52 -0.33 -0.27
C HIS A 213 0.38 -0.93 -1.36
N HIS A 214 0.77 -0.11 -2.33
CA HIS A 214 1.89 -0.40 -3.22
C HIS A 214 3.16 0.20 -2.62
N CYS A 215 4.20 -0.60 -2.44
CA CYS A 215 5.43 -0.19 -1.77
C CYS A 215 6.58 -0.13 -2.77
N PRO A 216 7.07 1.07 -3.14
CA PRO A 216 8.20 1.21 -4.06
C PRO A 216 9.48 0.54 -3.54
N TRP A 217 9.69 0.55 -2.21
CA TRP A 217 10.88 0.00 -1.54
C TRP A 217 11.05 -1.51 -1.71
N ILE A 218 9.96 -2.27 -1.73
CA ILE A 218 9.98 -3.71 -2.03
C ILE A 218 9.60 -4.00 -3.48
N SER A 219 9.26 -2.97 -4.25
CA SER A 219 8.85 -3.07 -5.67
C SER A 219 7.66 -4.00 -5.90
N ASN A 220 6.75 -4.08 -4.93
CA ASN A 220 5.61 -4.98 -4.93
C ASN A 220 4.45 -4.37 -4.12
N CYS A 221 3.25 -4.91 -4.27
CA CYS A 221 2.16 -4.59 -3.35
C CYS A 221 2.37 -5.29 -2.00
N VAL A 222 1.84 -4.68 -0.95
CA VAL A 222 1.59 -5.34 0.33
C VAL A 222 0.08 -5.61 0.41
N GLY A 223 -0.28 -6.87 0.59
CA GLY A 223 -1.65 -7.35 0.66
C GLY A 223 -1.77 -8.58 1.55
N LYS A 224 -2.91 -9.26 1.50
CA LYS A 224 -3.25 -10.39 2.38
C LYS A 224 -2.13 -11.42 2.54
N ARG A 225 -1.50 -11.85 1.45
CA ARG A 225 -0.60 -13.02 1.46
C ARG A 225 0.86 -12.70 1.80
N ASN A 226 1.27 -11.43 1.79
CA ASN A 226 2.64 -11.02 2.09
C ASN A 226 2.77 -9.95 3.19
N LYS A 227 1.66 -9.47 3.76
CA LYS A 227 1.69 -8.49 4.87
C LYS A 227 2.44 -9.00 6.09
N TRP A 228 2.34 -10.30 6.40
CA TRP A 228 3.12 -10.91 7.48
C TRP A 228 4.62 -10.84 7.24
N ASP A 229 5.09 -11.22 6.04
CA ASP A 229 6.52 -11.13 5.68
C ASP A 229 7.00 -9.67 5.79
N PHE A 230 6.17 -8.71 5.37
CA PHE A 230 6.48 -7.26 5.43
C PHE A 230 6.64 -6.75 6.86
N VAL A 231 5.77 -7.19 7.79
CA VAL A 231 5.83 -6.78 9.20
C VAL A 231 7.01 -7.42 9.91
N VAL A 232 7.31 -8.69 9.61
CA VAL A 232 8.48 -9.39 10.14
C VAL A 232 9.77 -8.73 9.64
N PHE A 233 9.86 -8.41 8.35
CA PHE A 233 10.95 -7.63 7.76
C PHE A 233 11.18 -6.32 8.53
N LEU A 234 10.14 -5.48 8.65
CA LEU A 234 10.24 -4.19 9.33
C LEU A 234 10.67 -4.34 10.80
N THR A 235 10.12 -5.32 11.51
CA THR A 235 10.40 -5.52 12.94
C THR A 235 11.83 -5.99 13.16
N ILE A 236 12.27 -7.02 12.43
CA ILE A 236 13.63 -7.57 12.55
C ILE A 236 14.67 -6.51 12.17
N GLU A 237 14.47 -5.79 11.06
CA GLU A 237 15.40 -4.72 10.65
C GLU A 237 15.42 -3.55 11.65
N THR A 238 14.27 -3.16 12.19
CA THR A 238 14.21 -2.10 13.23
C THR A 238 15.02 -2.53 14.47
N VAL A 239 14.83 -3.75 14.96
CA VAL A 239 15.57 -4.28 16.11
C VAL A 239 17.06 -4.40 15.81
N SER A 240 17.41 -4.93 14.63
CA SER A 240 18.80 -5.05 14.18
C SER A 240 19.52 -3.69 14.14
N MET A 241 18.91 -2.69 13.49
CA MET A 241 19.45 -1.34 13.39
C MET A 241 19.55 -0.66 14.76
N LEU A 242 18.60 -0.89 15.68
CA LEU A 242 18.67 -0.37 17.05
C LEU A 242 19.86 -0.94 17.82
N VAL A 243 20.04 -2.27 17.77
CA VAL A 243 21.16 -2.92 18.45
C VAL A 243 22.49 -2.46 17.85
N ALA A 244 22.58 -2.38 16.52
CA ALA A 244 23.79 -1.91 15.83
C ALA A 244 24.10 -0.44 16.15
N GLU A 245 23.09 0.43 16.23
CA GLU A 245 23.24 1.85 16.62
C GLU A 245 23.78 1.97 18.05
N ILE A 246 23.17 1.26 19.01
CA ILE A 246 23.59 1.27 20.42
C ILE A 246 25.05 0.83 20.54
N ILE A 247 25.44 -0.23 19.84
CA ILE A 247 26.82 -0.74 19.85
C ILE A 247 27.77 0.25 19.20
N ALA A 248 27.42 0.83 18.05
CA ALA A 248 28.25 1.82 17.37
C ALA A 248 28.50 3.05 18.24
N VAL A 249 27.45 3.59 18.86
CA VAL A 249 27.54 4.72 19.79
C VAL A 249 28.37 4.34 21.02
N GLN A 250 28.11 3.18 21.64
CA GLN A 250 28.90 2.70 22.77
C GLN A 250 30.39 2.63 22.42
N ARG A 251 30.74 2.06 21.26
CA ARG A 251 32.12 1.90 20.77
C ARG A 251 32.81 3.25 20.59
N ILE A 252 32.12 4.24 20.03
CA ILE A 252 32.68 5.60 19.87
C ILE A 252 32.85 6.28 21.23
N CYS A 253 31.86 6.20 22.12
CA CYS A 253 31.92 6.84 23.43
C CYS A 253 33.00 6.24 24.34
N THR A 254 33.23 4.93 24.28
CA THR A 254 34.26 4.25 25.10
C THR A 254 35.62 4.14 24.41
N GLY A 255 35.68 4.38 23.09
CA GLY A 255 36.90 4.28 22.28
C GLY A 255 37.82 5.49 22.35
N GLY A 256 37.38 6.60 22.96
CA GLY A 256 38.20 7.79 23.15
C GLY A 256 39.33 7.55 24.15
N ASN A 257 40.55 7.95 23.80
CA ASN A 257 41.69 7.90 24.70
C ASN A 257 41.41 8.84 25.90
N ALA A 258 41.34 8.31 27.13
CA ALA A 258 40.99 9.05 28.34
C ALA A 258 41.97 10.19 28.74
N GLN A 259 42.98 10.46 27.91
CA GLN A 259 44.05 11.43 28.16
C GLN A 259 44.00 12.69 27.26
N THR A 260 43.05 12.83 26.34
CA THR A 260 42.99 13.97 25.41
C THR A 260 41.91 14.98 25.77
N SER A 261 42.20 16.28 25.60
CA SER A 261 41.22 17.37 25.79
C SER A 261 40.04 17.22 24.81
N GLY A 262 38.84 17.67 25.18
CA GLY A 262 37.62 17.44 24.37
C GLY A 262 37.71 17.80 22.88
N ALA A 263 38.44 18.87 22.52
CA ALA A 263 38.65 19.26 21.12
C ALA A 263 39.61 18.32 20.36
N SER A 264 40.64 17.78 21.04
CA SER A 264 41.57 16.82 20.44
C SER A 264 40.97 15.41 20.33
N GLN A 265 40.07 15.05 21.26
CA GLN A 265 39.29 13.81 21.18
C GLN A 265 38.29 13.83 20.02
N LEU A 266 37.58 14.95 19.78
CA LEU A 266 36.64 15.07 18.67
C LEU A 266 37.35 14.98 17.30
N SER A 267 38.50 15.63 17.17
CA SER A 267 39.34 15.56 15.97
C SER A 267 39.86 14.15 15.71
N PHE A 268 40.28 13.44 16.76
CA PHE A 268 40.70 12.04 16.67
C PHE A 268 39.57 11.13 16.19
N ILE A 269 38.36 11.27 16.76
CA ILE A 269 37.19 10.49 16.35
C ILE A 269 36.81 10.76 14.89
N ALA A 270 36.78 12.03 14.50
CA ALA A 270 36.43 12.43 13.13
C ALA A 270 37.40 11.88 12.07
N THR A 271 38.68 11.72 12.43
CA THR A 271 39.73 11.27 11.50
C THR A 271 39.95 9.75 11.51
N HIS A 272 39.82 9.10 12.67
CA HIS A 272 40.15 7.66 12.83
C HIS A 272 38.91 6.75 12.86
N HIS A 273 37.71 7.31 13.01
CA HIS A 273 36.44 6.56 13.06
C HIS A 273 35.41 7.06 12.03
N MET A 274 35.86 7.64 10.92
CA MET A 274 34.98 8.19 9.88
C MET A 274 33.96 7.16 9.35
N GLY A 275 34.37 5.90 9.15
CA GLY A 275 33.45 4.84 8.73
C GLY A 275 32.33 4.55 9.74
N ALA A 276 32.63 4.60 11.05
CA ALA A 276 31.64 4.41 12.10
C ALA A 276 30.67 5.61 12.20
N LEU A 277 31.15 6.83 11.97
CA LEU A 277 30.30 8.04 11.90
C LEU A 277 29.35 8.00 10.70
N ILE A 278 29.85 7.60 9.52
CA ILE A 278 29.02 7.42 8.32
C ILE A 278 28.00 6.31 8.55
N PHE A 279 28.38 5.22 9.22
CA PHE A 279 27.45 4.16 9.63
C PHE A 279 26.35 4.68 10.53
N ILE A 280 26.68 5.36 11.63
CA ILE A 280 25.70 5.94 12.56
C ILE A 280 24.73 6.87 11.83
N LEU A 281 25.25 7.78 11.00
CA LEU A 281 24.40 8.72 10.25
C LEU A 281 23.46 7.97 9.29
N GLY A 282 23.99 7.04 8.49
CA GLY A 282 23.21 6.26 7.54
C GLY A 282 22.17 5.38 8.23
N ASN A 283 22.60 4.62 9.24
CA ASN A 283 21.75 3.74 10.03
C ASN A 283 20.64 4.52 10.74
N THR A 284 20.94 5.68 11.34
CA THR A 284 19.93 6.54 11.98
C THR A 284 18.83 6.98 11.01
N ILE A 285 19.17 7.32 9.76
CA ILE A 285 18.17 7.70 8.74
C ILE A 285 17.22 6.54 8.45
N PHE A 286 17.76 5.34 8.19
CA PHE A 286 16.93 4.15 7.92
C PHE A 286 16.14 3.72 9.15
N LEU A 287 16.76 3.77 10.33
CA LEU A 287 16.13 3.42 11.60
C LEU A 287 14.92 4.32 11.90
N CYS A 288 15.03 5.63 11.68
CA CYS A 288 13.90 6.55 11.89
C CYS A 288 12.72 6.19 10.97
N GLY A 289 12.99 5.97 9.67
CA GLY A 289 11.96 5.59 8.70
C GLY A 289 11.31 4.24 9.02
N ALA A 290 12.14 3.23 9.30
CA ALA A 290 11.69 1.89 9.65
C ALA A 290 10.88 1.88 10.95
N SER A 291 11.33 2.58 11.99
CA SER A 291 10.61 2.66 13.28
C SER A 291 9.21 3.24 13.11
N VAL A 292 9.06 4.32 12.35
CA VAL A 292 7.74 4.93 12.07
C VAL A 292 6.85 3.96 11.30
N LEU A 293 7.38 3.27 10.29
CA LEU A 293 6.64 2.29 9.51
C LEU A 293 6.21 1.08 10.37
N THR A 294 7.12 0.53 11.17
CA THR A 294 6.86 -0.56 12.11
C THR A 294 5.73 -0.21 13.06
N LEU A 295 5.80 0.96 13.73
CA LEU A 295 4.75 1.40 14.66
C LEU A 295 3.39 1.58 13.97
N LYS A 296 3.37 2.16 12.76
CA LYS A 296 2.13 2.32 11.98
C LYS A 296 1.52 0.97 11.61
N GLN A 297 2.32 0.04 11.12
CA GLN A 297 1.84 -1.29 10.72
C GLN A 297 1.35 -2.11 11.92
N LEU A 298 2.08 -2.08 13.05
CA LEU A 298 1.65 -2.73 14.28
C LEU A 298 0.33 -2.14 14.81
N LYS A 299 0.19 -0.81 14.79
CA LYS A 299 -1.08 -0.15 15.15
C LYS A 299 -2.21 -0.57 14.22
N GLN A 300 -1.97 -0.61 12.92
CA GLN A 300 -2.95 -1.02 11.92
C GLN A 300 -3.40 -2.48 12.09
N ILE A 301 -2.49 -3.38 12.44
CA ILE A 301 -2.82 -4.76 12.81
C ILE A 301 -3.69 -4.76 14.07
N ALA A 302 -3.32 -4.01 15.10
CA ALA A 302 -4.07 -3.94 16.36
C ALA A 302 -5.53 -3.48 16.17
N TYR A 303 -5.80 -2.63 15.17
CA TYR A 303 -7.15 -2.16 14.82
C TYR A 303 -7.77 -2.88 13.61
N ASN A 304 -7.15 -3.94 13.08
CA ASN A 304 -7.51 -4.61 11.82
C ASN A 304 -7.95 -3.64 10.70
N ILE A 305 -7.08 -2.70 10.36
CA ILE A 305 -7.33 -1.72 9.31
C ILE A 305 -6.13 -1.61 8.39
N THR A 306 -6.34 -1.63 7.08
CA THR A 306 -5.23 -1.47 6.13
C THR A 306 -4.84 0.00 5.94
N THR A 307 -3.62 0.26 5.44
CA THR A 307 -3.19 1.63 5.11
C THR A 307 -4.14 2.30 4.11
N ASN A 308 -4.59 1.55 3.11
CA ASN A 308 -5.55 2.03 2.13
C ASN A 308 -6.90 2.39 2.76
N GLU A 309 -7.43 1.56 3.65
CA GLU A 309 -8.67 1.81 4.38
C GLU A 309 -8.58 3.05 5.24
N MET A 310 -7.52 3.15 6.05
CA MET A 310 -7.29 4.32 6.91
C MET A 310 -7.18 5.62 6.10
N SER A 311 -6.48 5.58 4.96
CA SER A 311 -6.27 6.76 4.11
C SER A 311 -7.49 7.15 3.29
N ASN A 312 -8.41 6.22 3.04
CA ASN A 312 -9.60 6.42 2.19
C ASN A 312 -10.90 6.12 2.93
N ALA A 313 -10.90 6.18 4.27
CA ALA A 313 -12.02 5.75 5.11
C ALA A 313 -13.35 6.40 4.69
N GLN A 314 -13.29 7.68 4.30
CA GLN A 314 -14.45 8.45 3.84
C GLN A 314 -15.12 7.89 2.58
N ARG A 315 -14.40 7.10 1.77
CA ARG A 315 -14.89 6.49 0.52
C ARG A 315 -15.52 5.11 0.74
N TYR A 316 -15.27 4.48 1.87
CA TYR A 316 -15.75 3.13 2.16
C TYR A 316 -17.00 3.21 3.04
N GLN A 317 -18.16 2.85 2.48
CA GLN A 317 -19.43 2.85 3.22
C GLN A 317 -19.42 1.86 4.38
N TYR A 318 -18.75 0.72 4.23
CA TYR A 318 -18.63 -0.28 5.30
C TYR A 318 -17.79 0.22 6.49
N LEU A 319 -17.06 1.35 6.35
CA LEU A 319 -16.32 1.98 7.46
C LEU A 319 -17.12 3.10 8.15
N LYS A 320 -18.44 3.14 7.95
CA LYS A 320 -19.33 4.14 8.52
C LYS A 320 -20.47 3.47 9.26
N SER A 321 -20.74 3.97 10.46
CA SER A 321 -21.94 3.66 11.24
C SER A 321 -23.20 4.25 10.60
N ALA A 322 -24.38 3.87 11.09
CA ALA A 322 -25.65 4.46 10.67
C ALA A 322 -25.69 6.00 10.84
N ASP A 323 -24.98 6.53 11.84
CA ASP A 323 -24.87 7.97 12.11
C ASP A 323 -23.83 8.67 11.22
N GLY A 324 -23.16 7.94 10.32
CA GLY A 324 -22.12 8.45 9.43
C GLY A 324 -20.74 8.60 10.08
N ASN A 325 -20.60 8.29 11.37
CA ASN A 325 -19.32 8.29 12.09
C ASN A 325 -18.45 7.10 11.68
N PHE A 326 -17.13 7.24 11.79
CA PHE A 326 -16.19 6.15 11.51
C PHE A 326 -16.46 4.94 12.40
N TYR A 327 -16.55 3.76 11.77
CA TYR A 327 -16.78 2.49 12.43
C TYR A 327 -15.98 1.43 11.69
N ASN A 328 -15.22 0.58 12.39
CA ASN A 328 -14.51 -0.54 11.76
C ASN A 328 -15.21 -1.86 12.11
N PRO A 329 -15.96 -2.48 11.20
CA PRO A 329 -16.65 -3.75 11.46
C PRO A 329 -15.68 -4.93 11.62
N TYR A 330 -14.42 -4.77 11.19
CA TYR A 330 -13.41 -5.82 11.25
C TYR A 330 -12.53 -5.75 12.51
N ASP A 331 -12.71 -4.76 13.38
CA ASP A 331 -11.93 -4.66 14.62
C ASP A 331 -12.51 -5.58 15.71
N HIS A 332 -11.90 -6.76 15.92
CA HIS A 332 -12.28 -7.72 16.95
C HIS A 332 -11.60 -7.47 18.31
N GLY A 333 -10.95 -6.32 18.48
CA GLY A 333 -10.15 -5.96 19.64
C GLY A 333 -8.67 -6.37 19.47
N CYS A 334 -7.79 -5.54 20.04
CA CYS A 334 -6.33 -5.61 19.87
C CYS A 334 -5.75 -7.02 20.07
N GLN A 335 -6.13 -7.73 21.14
CA GLN A 335 -5.58 -9.05 21.43
C GLN A 335 -5.95 -10.07 20.34
N LYS A 336 -7.23 -10.10 19.93
CA LYS A 336 -7.71 -11.04 18.91
C LYS A 336 -7.14 -10.70 17.54
N ASN A 337 -7.16 -9.43 17.14
CA ASN A 337 -6.59 -8.97 15.89
C ASN A 337 -5.10 -9.33 15.77
N CYS A 338 -4.31 -9.06 16.83
CA CYS A 338 -2.89 -9.40 16.84
C CYS A 338 -2.68 -10.91 16.80
N SER A 339 -3.39 -11.68 17.62
CA SER A 339 -3.28 -13.15 17.66
C SER A 339 -3.58 -13.75 16.29
N ASP A 340 -4.72 -13.38 15.69
CA ASP A 340 -5.13 -13.92 14.39
C ASP A 340 -4.11 -13.57 13.30
N PHE A 341 -3.60 -12.34 13.29
CA PHE A 341 -2.58 -11.91 12.33
C PHE A 341 -1.25 -12.68 12.48
N PHE A 342 -0.75 -12.85 13.70
CA PHE A 342 0.53 -13.53 13.91
C PHE A 342 0.45 -15.05 13.73
N LEU A 343 -0.73 -15.65 13.93
CA LEU A 343 -0.96 -17.09 13.70
C LEU A 343 -1.21 -17.43 12.22
N HIS A 344 -2.03 -16.65 11.52
CA HIS A 344 -2.48 -16.97 10.16
C HIS A 344 -1.79 -16.13 9.07
N GLY A 345 -1.13 -15.03 9.45
CA GLY A 345 -0.49 -14.08 8.53
C GLY A 345 -1.43 -13.00 7.96
N TYR A 346 -2.72 -13.11 8.22
CA TYR A 346 -3.77 -12.17 7.85
C TYR A 346 -4.96 -12.32 8.82
N ILE A 347 -5.92 -11.40 8.75
CA ILE A 347 -7.16 -11.48 9.53
C ILE A 347 -8.31 -11.71 8.55
N GLU A 348 -9.18 -12.68 8.83
CA GLU A 348 -10.35 -12.93 7.99
C GLU A 348 -11.34 -11.76 8.03
N ASP A 349 -12.06 -11.57 6.93
CA ASP A 349 -13.01 -10.45 6.77
C ASP A 349 -14.38 -10.80 7.39
N ILE A 350 -14.35 -11.23 8.66
CA ILE A 350 -15.55 -11.52 9.45
C ILE A 350 -15.98 -10.21 10.11
N GLU A 351 -17.18 -9.73 9.77
CA GLU A 351 -17.77 -8.54 10.36
C GLU A 351 -18.32 -8.84 11.77
N LEU A 352 -18.12 -7.92 12.71
CA LEU A 352 -18.86 -7.95 13.97
C LEU A 352 -20.31 -7.53 13.72
N PRO A 353 -21.30 -8.28 14.26
CA PRO A 353 -22.69 -7.85 14.18
C PRO A 353 -22.84 -6.51 14.91
N VAL A 354 -23.46 -5.54 14.23
CA VAL A 354 -23.77 -4.23 14.83
C VAL A 354 -24.66 -4.47 16.04
N HIS A 355 -24.18 -4.10 17.24
CA HIS A 355 -25.01 -4.08 18.45
C HIS A 355 -26.16 -3.08 18.24
N GLY A 356 -27.30 -3.57 17.74
CA GLY A 356 -28.47 -2.74 17.43
C GLY A 356 -29.60 -3.40 16.64
N SER A 357 -29.52 -4.70 16.31
CA SER A 357 -30.66 -5.44 15.74
C SER A 357 -30.99 -6.67 16.58
N TRP A 358 -31.28 -6.44 17.87
CA TRP A 358 -32.10 -7.37 18.62
C TRP A 358 -33.53 -6.87 18.57
N ASN A 359 -34.39 -7.73 18.00
CA ASN A 359 -35.83 -7.62 17.85
C ASN A 359 -36.55 -6.77 18.91
N SER A 360 -37.43 -5.90 18.42
CA SER A 360 -38.74 -5.65 19.01
C SER A 360 -39.76 -5.41 17.91
#